data_AF-A0A2M8RFP5-F1
#
_entry.id   AF-A0A2M8RFP5-F1
#
_cell.length_a   1.000
_cell.length_b   1.000
_cell.length_c   1.000
_cell.angle_alpha   90.00
_cell.angle_beta   90.00
_cell.angle_gamma   90.00
#
_symmetry.space_group_name_H-M   'P 1'
#
loop_
_entity.id
_entity.type
_entity.pdbx_description
1 polymer ?
#
loop_
_entity_poly.entity_id
_entity_poly.type
_entity_poly.pdbx_seq_one_letter_code
_entity_poly.pdbx_strand_id
1 'polypeptide(L)'
;MPRPPRRYTPTHADGRLIKITFGEMRSVGVHGILVYCHCGHHVGLDANRWADEMRLSDIEPRFVCVACGSRGSDVRPNFDRGNPRLAKIGVKEAAN
;
A
#
# COMPACT_ATOMS: atom_id res chain seq x y z
N MET A 1 -26.68 -6.98 -19.07
CA MET A 1 -25.50 -6.26 -18.51
C MET A 1 -24.25 -7.03 -18.89
N PRO A 2 -23.25 -6.42 -19.57
CA PRO A 2 -21.98 -7.10 -19.79
C PRO A 2 -21.30 -7.36 -18.44
N ARG A 3 -20.80 -8.59 -18.24
CA ARG A 3 -19.96 -8.88 -17.06
C ARG A 3 -18.72 -7.98 -17.13
N PRO A 4 -18.38 -7.24 -16.06
CA PRO A 4 -17.17 -6.43 -16.07
C PRO A 4 -15.97 -7.34 -16.34
N PRO A 5 -14.97 -6.87 -17.10
CA PRO A 5 -13.77 -7.65 -17.37
C PRO A 5 -13.16 -8.10 -16.05
N ARG A 6 -12.82 -9.39 -15.97
CA ARG A 6 -12.19 -10.00 -14.79
C ARG A 6 -10.87 -9.26 -14.57
N ARG A 7 -10.81 -8.38 -13.57
CA ARG A 7 -9.57 -7.70 -13.22
C ARG A 7 -8.59 -8.76 -12.73
N TYR A 8 -7.59 -9.09 -13.55
CA TYR A 8 -6.48 -9.91 -13.10
C TYR A 8 -5.81 -9.16 -11.96
N THR A 9 -5.88 -9.74 -10.76
CA THR A 9 -5.26 -9.15 -9.57
C THR A 9 -4.05 -10.01 -9.27
N PRO A 10 -2.82 -9.53 -9.54
CA PRO A 10 -1.63 -10.32 -9.31
C PRO A 10 -1.54 -10.70 -7.83
N THR A 11 -1.31 -11.97 -7.55
CA THR A 11 -1.10 -12.49 -6.19
C THR A 11 0.36 -12.90 -6.02
N HIS A 12 0.93 -12.55 -4.87
CA HIS A 12 2.24 -12.97 -4.43
C HIS A 12 2.25 -14.49 -4.25
N ALA A 13 3.44 -15.11 -4.21
CA ALA A 13 3.58 -16.57 -4.11
C ALA A 13 2.90 -17.17 -2.86
N ASP A 14 2.68 -16.35 -1.83
CA ASP A 14 1.99 -16.71 -0.59
C ASP A 14 0.47 -16.43 -0.62
N GLY A 15 -0.09 -16.09 -1.78
CA GLY A 15 -1.51 -15.83 -1.98
C GLY A 15 -1.97 -14.42 -1.61
N ARG A 16 -1.10 -13.54 -1.09
CA ARG A 16 -1.46 -12.14 -0.80
C ARG A 16 -1.54 -11.32 -2.08
N LEU A 17 -2.38 -10.29 -2.08
CA LEU A 17 -2.46 -9.37 -3.22
C LEU A 17 -1.14 -8.60 -3.38
N ILE A 18 -0.60 -8.58 -4.60
CA ILE A 18 0.57 -7.77 -4.92
C ILE A 18 0.14 -6.31 -4.92
N LYS A 19 0.74 -5.52 -4.03
CA LYS A 19 0.50 -4.08 -3.93
C LYS A 19 1.53 -3.29 -4.73
N ILE A 20 1.25 -1.99 -4.88
CA ILE A 20 2.15 -1.04 -5.50
C ILE A 20 3.51 -0.96 -4.79
N THR A 21 4.52 -0.49 -5.50
CA THR A 21 5.83 -0.18 -4.92
C THR A 21 5.81 1.13 -4.14
N PHE A 22 6.81 1.35 -3.29
CA PHE A 22 6.99 2.66 -2.65
C PHE A 22 7.29 3.76 -3.66
N GLY A 23 7.98 3.46 -4.76
CA GLY A 23 8.22 4.41 -5.85
C GLY A 23 6.93 4.85 -6.54
N GLU A 24 6.02 3.91 -6.82
CA GLU A 24 4.68 4.21 -7.36
C GLU A 24 3.84 5.03 -6.37
N MET A 25 3.98 4.78 -5.06
CA MET A 25 3.31 5.58 -4.04
C MET A 25 3.88 7.01 -3.96
N ARG A 26 5.19 7.17 -4.08
CA ARG A 26 5.87 8.48 -4.04
C ARG A 26 5.66 9.29 -5.30
N SER A 27 5.52 8.65 -6.46
CA SER A 27 5.23 9.35 -7.72
C SER A 27 3.90 10.12 -7.68
N VAL A 28 2.96 9.68 -6.83
CA VAL A 28 1.70 10.39 -6.55
C VAL A 28 1.76 11.32 -5.33
N GLY A 29 2.96 11.61 -4.82
CA GLY A 29 3.19 12.54 -3.71
C GLY A 29 2.76 12.01 -2.35
N VAL A 30 2.70 10.68 -2.17
CA VAL A 30 2.36 10.04 -0.90
C VAL A 30 3.63 9.44 -0.29
N HIS A 31 3.96 9.86 0.92
CA HIS A 31 5.19 9.46 1.62
C HIS A 31 4.93 8.76 2.95
N GLY A 32 3.66 8.66 3.38
CA GLY A 32 3.28 7.91 4.57
C GLY A 32 2.61 6.59 4.23
N ILE A 33 2.67 5.64 5.16
CA ILE A 33 1.84 4.44 5.16
C ILE A 33 1.04 4.32 6.46
N LEU A 34 -0.08 3.60 6.38
CA LEU A 34 -0.85 3.12 7.51
C LEU A 34 -0.70 1.60 7.58
N VAL A 35 -0.37 1.12 8.77
CA VAL A 35 -0.20 -0.30 9.07
C VAL A 35 -1.35 -0.72 9.96
N TYR A 36 -2.22 -1.60 9.46
CA TYR A 36 -3.39 -2.08 10.18
C TYR A 36 -3.19 -3.50 10.71
N CYS A 37 -3.59 -3.71 11.96
CA CYS A 37 -3.75 -5.03 12.54
C CYS A 37 -5.24 -5.43 12.54
N HIS A 38 -5.50 -6.73 12.50
CA HIS A 38 -6.86 -7.28 12.59
C HIS A 38 -7.55 -7.00 13.94
N CYS A 39 -6.80 -6.67 15.00
CA CYS A 39 -7.35 -6.30 16.31
C CYS A 39 -7.85 -4.85 16.40
N GLY A 40 -7.88 -4.12 15.27
CA GLY A 40 -8.35 -2.72 15.21
C GLY A 40 -7.26 -1.68 15.47
N HIS A 41 -6.06 -2.07 15.90
CA HIS A 41 -4.94 -1.16 16.07
C HIS A 41 -4.31 -0.80 14.73
N HIS A 42 -3.92 0.46 14.57
CA HIS A 42 -3.18 0.92 13.42
C HIS A 42 -2.16 1.99 13.78
N VAL A 43 -1.12 2.11 12.97
CA VAL A 43 -0.09 3.14 13.14
C VAL A 43 0.25 3.78 11.80
N GLY A 44 0.46 5.09 11.82
CA GLY A 44 1.01 5.84 10.69
C GLY A 44 2.53 5.88 10.77
N LEU A 45 3.21 5.53 9.67
CA LEU A 45 4.66 5.53 9.59
C LEU A 45 5.13 6.33 8.38
N ASP A 46 6.31 6.93 8.50
CA ASP A 46 7.01 7.49 7.35
C ASP A 46 7.55 6.35 6.47
N ALA A 47 7.33 6.49 5.16
CA ALA A 47 7.69 5.46 4.21
C ALA A 47 9.09 5.64 3.61
N ASN A 48 9.78 6.77 3.83
CA ASN A 48 11.03 7.08 3.16
C ASN A 48 12.19 6.13 3.53
N ARG A 49 12.03 5.34 4.60
CA ARG A 49 12.99 4.30 4.99
C ARG A 49 13.05 3.08 4.07
N TRP A 50 12.05 2.88 3.20
CA TRP A 50 12.00 1.74 2.28
C TRP A 50 12.40 2.15 0.86
N ALA A 51 13.13 1.29 0.15
CA ALA A 51 13.54 1.53 -1.23
C ALA A 51 12.33 1.62 -2.18
N ASP A 52 12.47 2.34 -3.29
CA ASP A 52 11.40 2.57 -4.27
C ASP A 52 10.89 1.27 -4.90
N GLU A 53 11.75 0.27 -5.04
CA GLU A 53 11.47 -1.02 -5.67
C GLU A 53 10.70 -1.96 -4.74
N MET A 54 10.73 -1.71 -3.44
CA MET A 54 10.05 -2.54 -2.46
C MET A 54 8.53 -2.32 -2.55
N ARG A 55 7.76 -3.41 -2.48
CA ARG A 55 6.30 -3.33 -2.48
C ARG A 55 5.75 -3.21 -1.08
N LEU A 56 4.57 -2.60 -0.97
CA LEU A 56 3.83 -2.59 0.30
C LEU A 56 3.56 -4.02 0.80
N SER A 57 3.26 -4.96 -0.11
CA SER A 57 3.05 -6.38 0.21
C SER A 57 4.28 -7.08 0.81
N ASP A 58 5.49 -6.60 0.49
CA ASP A 58 6.75 -7.25 0.92
C ASP A 58 7.05 -6.98 2.40
N ILE A 59 6.54 -5.87 2.93
CA ILE A 59 6.76 -5.44 4.31
C ILE A 59 5.67 -5.93 5.27
N GLU A 60 4.47 -6.27 4.78
CA GLU A 60 3.35 -6.72 5.60
C GLU A 60 3.70 -7.83 6.60
N PRO A 61 4.48 -8.90 6.26
CA PRO A 61 4.82 -9.97 7.19
C PRO A 61 5.86 -9.58 8.23
N ARG A 62 6.49 -8.42 8.07
CA ARG A 62 7.57 -7.93 8.95
C ARG A 62 7.02 -7.20 10.16
N PHE A 63 5.75 -6.79 10.13
CA PHE A 63 5.12 -6.13 11.27
C PHE A 63 4.57 -7.14 12.27
N VAL A 64 4.74 -6.80 13.54
CA VAL A 64 4.16 -7.48 14.69
C VAL A 64 3.38 -6.45 15.48
N CYS A 65 2.12 -6.76 15.81
CA CYS A 65 1.31 -5.89 16.63
C CYS A 65 1.77 -5.97 18.09
N VAL A 66 2.11 -4.84 18.70
CA VAL A 66 2.50 -4.79 20.13
C VAL A 66 1.30 -5.08 21.06
N ALA A 67 0.07 -4.81 20.60
CA ALA A 67 -1.12 -5.01 21.41
C ALA A 67 -1.57 -6.48 21.51
N CYS A 68 -1.54 -7.23 20.40
CA CYS A 68 -2.00 -8.63 20.37
C CYS A 68 -0.92 -9.66 20.01
N GLY A 69 0.31 -9.23 19.70
CA GLY A 69 1.44 -10.10 19.35
C GLY A 69 1.36 -10.73 17.96
N SER A 70 0.31 -10.46 17.18
CA SER A 70 0.14 -11.10 15.88
C SER A 70 1.15 -10.60 14.85
N ARG A 71 1.64 -11.52 14.01
CA ARG A 71 2.49 -11.21 12.86
C ARG A 71 1.65 -11.00 11.60
N GLY A 72 2.07 -10.05 10.76
CA GLY A 72 1.34 -9.68 9.56
C GLY A 72 0.44 -8.47 9.78
N SER A 73 0.36 -7.61 8.77
CA SER A 73 -0.44 -6.39 8.80
C SER A 73 -0.95 -6.05 7.39
N ASP A 74 -2.04 -5.31 7.32
CA ASP A 74 -2.49 -4.71 6.07
C ASP A 74 -1.84 -3.33 5.93
N VAL A 75 -0.94 -3.19 4.96
CA VAL A 75 -0.23 -1.93 4.72
C VAL A 75 -0.88 -1.14 3.58
N ARG A 76 -1.23 0.12 3.84
CA ARG A 76 -1.92 1.01 2.90
C ARG A 76 -1.20 2.35 2.79
N PRO A 77 -1.24 3.04 1.64
CA PRO A 77 -0.77 4.42 1.55
C PRO A 77 -1.53 5.34 2.53
N ASN A 78 -0.81 6.23 3.20
CA ASN A 78 -1.39 7.24 4.07
C ASN A 78 -1.56 8.55 3.30
N PHE A 79 -2.78 8.81 2.83
CA PHE A 79 -3.09 10.00 2.04
C PHE A 79 -3.16 11.29 2.87
N ASP A 80 -3.23 11.20 4.21
CA ASP A 80 -3.17 12.36 5.10
C ASP A 80 -1.72 12.84 5.29
N ARG A 81 -0.74 11.96 5.03
CA ARG A 81 0.71 12.28 5.01
C ARG A 81 1.26 12.35 3.59
N GLY A 82 0.53 13.01 2.71
CA GLY A 82 0.89 13.26 1.32
C GLY A 82 0.08 14.42 0.73
N ASN A 83 0.16 14.64 -0.58
CA ASN A 83 -0.75 15.56 -1.25
C ASN A 83 -2.03 14.81 -1.67
N PRO A 84 -3.16 14.91 -0.94
CA PRO A 84 -4.35 14.13 -1.22
C PRO A 84 -4.98 14.44 -2.58
N ARG A 85 -4.65 15.59 -3.20
CA ARG A 85 -5.12 15.92 -4.56
C ARG A 85 -4.44 15.07 -5.62
N LEU A 86 -3.13 14.83 -5.52
CA LEU A 86 -2.39 14.00 -6.47
C LEU A 86 -2.78 12.52 -6.31
N ALA A 87 -2.96 12.07 -5.08
CA ALA A 87 -3.33 10.68 -4.78
C ALA A 87 -4.73 10.27 -5.28
N LYS A 88 -5.70 11.18 -5.28
CA LYS A 88 -7.09 10.88 -5.68
C LYS A 88 -7.32 10.95 -7.18
N ILE A 89 -6.54 11.75 -7.91
CA ILE A 89 -6.78 12.01 -9.33
C ILE A 89 -6.30 10.86 -10.21
N GLY A 90 -5.34 10.06 -9.73
CA GLY A 90 -4.66 9.05 -10.55
C GLY A 90 -3.83 9.73 -11.63
N VAL A 91 -2.60 9.28 -11.84
CA VAL A 91 -1.82 9.78 -12.98
C VAL A 91 -2.54 9.27 -14.23
N LYS A 92 -3.32 10.14 -14.89
CA LYS A 92 -3.67 9.92 -16.28
C LYS A 92 -2.35 10.09 -17.02
N GLU A 93 -1.82 8.97 -17.54
CA GLU A 93 -0.71 9.02 -18.47
C GLU A 93 -1.04 10.06 -19.54
N ALA A 94 -0.26 11.13 -19.58
CA ALA A 94 -0.28 12.05 -20.70
C ALA A 94 0.39 11.29 -21.85
N ALA A 95 -0.44 10.65 -22.66
CA ALA A 95 -0.03 10.14 -23.96
C ALA A 95 0.62 11.27 -24.77
N ASN A 96 1.87 11.06 -25.18
CA ASN A 96 2.49 11.75 -26.30
C ASN A 96 2.84 10.70 -27.35
#